data_AF-F0G0Z7-F1
#
_entry.id   AF-F0G0Z7-F1
#
_cell.length_a   1.000
_cell.length_b   1.000
_cell.length_c   1.000
_cell.angle_alpha   90.00
_cell.angle_beta   90.00
_cell.angle_gamma   90.00
#
_symmetry.space_group_name_H-M   'P 1'
#
loop_
_entity.id
_entity.type
_entity.pdbx_description
1 polymer ?
#
loop_
_entity_poly.entity_id
_entity_poly.type
_entity_poly.pdbx_seq_one_letter_code
_entity_poly.pdbx_strand_id
1 'polypeptide(L)'
;AHSVGGFALGLAASNVQVRHVLTVGSQYAYWRDYLPAVRRRMWWKWHVAMPALAAVFGYVPAKRLGWMEDTPRGVALSWARSRPRFEDVYTGGLLAEPAASRAALPARFARLTAPMLAIGLDDDEFGPVDAIER
;
A
#
# COMPACT_ATOMS: atom_id res chain seq x y z
N ALA A 1 14.35 0.51 -2.86
CA ALA A 1 13.12 0.64 -2.06
C ALA A 1 12.55 -0.76 -1.80
N HIS A 2 11.84 -0.96 -0.71
CA HIS A 2 11.34 -2.28 -0.31
C HIS A 2 9.87 -2.18 0.11
N SER A 3 9.07 -3.20 -0.22
CA SER A 3 7.65 -3.28 0.16
C SER A 3 6.89 -1.98 -0.17
N VAL A 4 6.13 -1.41 0.77
CA VAL A 4 5.42 -0.14 0.61
C VAL A 4 6.32 1.04 0.21
N GLY A 5 7.63 0.95 0.46
CA GLY A 5 8.59 1.98 0.09
C GLY A 5 8.69 2.19 -1.43
N GLY A 6 8.48 1.16 -2.26
CA GLY A 6 8.45 1.33 -3.71
C GLY A 6 7.18 2.05 -4.18
N PHE A 7 6.05 1.82 -3.52
CA PHE A 7 4.83 2.59 -3.74
C PHE A 7 4.99 4.06 -3.30
N ALA A 8 5.59 4.29 -2.12
CA ALA A 8 5.88 5.64 -1.63
C ALA A 8 6.83 6.43 -2.56
N LEU A 9 7.78 5.74 -3.19
CA LEU A 9 8.67 6.33 -4.20
C LEU A 9 7.88 6.91 -5.38
N GLY A 10 6.88 6.20 -5.89
CA GLY A 10 6.02 6.69 -6.97
C GLY A 10 5.16 7.89 -6.56
N LEU A 11 4.75 7.96 -5.29
CA LEU A 11 3.98 9.08 -4.73
C LEU A 11 4.80 10.34 -4.44
N ALA A 12 6.12 10.23 -4.32
CA ALA A 12 6.98 11.35 -3.95
C ALA A 12 6.97 12.45 -5.03
N ALA A 13 6.73 13.70 -4.63
CA ALA A 13 6.75 14.83 -5.58
C ALA A 13 8.12 15.05 -6.23
N SER A 14 9.20 14.61 -5.55
CA SER A 14 10.58 14.66 -6.00
C SER A 14 11.02 13.42 -6.79
N ASN A 15 10.12 12.48 -7.11
CA ASN A 15 10.47 11.23 -7.80
C ASN A 15 11.19 11.44 -9.15
N VAL A 16 11.00 12.59 -9.80
CA VAL A 16 11.69 13.03 -11.02
C VAL A 16 13.21 13.19 -10.86
N GLN A 17 13.71 13.31 -9.63
CA GLN A 17 15.14 13.44 -9.35
C GLN A 17 15.86 12.09 -9.29
N VAL A 18 15.09 10.99 -9.27
CA VAL A 18 15.63 9.64 -9.17
C VAL A 18 16.23 9.26 -10.52
N ARG A 19 17.47 8.73 -10.51
CA ARG A 19 18.17 8.31 -11.74
C ARG A 19 18.01 6.83 -12.07
N HIS A 20 17.91 5.99 -11.03
CA HIS A 20 17.73 4.55 -11.15
C HIS A 20 16.89 4.06 -9.98
N VAL A 21 16.06 3.07 -10.21
CA VAL A 21 15.22 2.46 -9.17
C VAL A 21 15.54 0.98 -9.06
N LEU A 22 15.71 0.53 -7.82
CA LEU A 22 15.66 -0.89 -7.47
C LEU A 22 14.54 -1.07 -6.45
N THR A 23 13.60 -1.95 -6.74
CA THR A 23 12.54 -2.36 -5.81
C THR A 23 12.66 -3.83 -5.48
N VAL A 24 12.31 -4.19 -4.24
CA VAL A 24 12.19 -5.58 -3.79
C VAL A 24 10.82 -5.75 -3.15
N GLY A 25 10.00 -6.68 -3.65
CA GLY A 25 8.67 -7.00 -3.12
C GLY A 25 7.73 -5.79 -3.03
N SER A 26 7.92 -4.78 -3.88
CA SER A 26 7.25 -3.49 -3.73
C SER A 26 5.86 -3.48 -4.32
N GLN A 27 4.86 -3.16 -3.49
CA GLN A 27 3.44 -3.21 -3.81
C GLN A 27 2.63 -2.37 -2.78
N TYR A 28 1.32 -2.20 -2.98
CA TYR A 28 0.47 -1.29 -2.17
C TYR A 28 -0.64 -1.97 -1.33
N ALA A 29 -0.50 -3.27 -1.11
CA ALA A 29 -1.25 -4.16 -0.24
C ALA A 29 -2.71 -4.42 -0.64
N TYR A 30 -3.01 -4.50 -1.94
CA TYR A 30 -4.35 -4.87 -2.40
C TYR A 30 -4.68 -6.32 -2.09
N TRP A 31 -5.72 -6.55 -1.29
CA TRP A 31 -5.94 -7.84 -0.65
C TRP A 31 -6.24 -9.01 -1.57
N ARG A 32 -6.75 -8.75 -2.79
CA ARG A 32 -7.02 -9.82 -3.76
C ARG A 32 -5.75 -10.36 -4.40
N ASP A 33 -4.62 -9.69 -4.20
CA ASP A 33 -3.35 -10.04 -4.80
C ASP A 33 -2.57 -11.02 -3.92
N TYR A 34 -2.89 -11.10 -2.63
CA TYR A 34 -2.32 -12.12 -1.76
C TYR A 34 -2.58 -13.54 -2.28
N LEU A 35 -1.63 -14.43 -2.04
CA LEU A 35 -1.76 -15.85 -2.38
C LEU A 35 -3.06 -16.44 -1.80
N PRO A 36 -3.77 -17.31 -2.54
CA PRO A 36 -5.06 -17.86 -2.10
C PRO A 36 -5.02 -18.50 -0.71
N ALA A 37 -3.90 -19.14 -0.35
CA ALA A 37 -3.69 -19.81 0.93
C ALA A 37 -3.79 -18.85 2.13
N VAL A 38 -3.33 -17.61 1.99
CA VAL A 38 -3.28 -16.63 3.10
C VAL A 38 -4.30 -15.51 2.97
N ARG A 39 -4.92 -15.36 1.78
CA ARG A 39 -5.84 -14.27 1.44
C ARG A 39 -6.96 -14.08 2.45
N ARG A 40 -7.61 -15.17 2.88
CA ARG A 40 -8.73 -15.10 3.85
C ARG A 40 -8.25 -14.60 5.22
N ARG A 41 -7.10 -15.11 5.70
CA ARG A 41 -6.47 -14.69 6.96
C ARG A 41 -6.10 -13.21 6.92
N MET A 42 -5.45 -12.79 5.84
CA MET A 42 -5.05 -11.39 5.63
C MET A 42 -6.26 -10.46 5.50
N TRP A 43 -7.33 -10.91 4.86
CA TRP A 43 -8.57 -10.13 4.78
C TRP A 43 -9.11 -9.81 6.18
N TRP A 44 -9.30 -10.81 7.04
CA TRP A 44 -9.76 -10.59 8.42
C TRP A 44 -8.80 -9.69 9.21
N LYS A 45 -7.49 -9.95 9.10
CA LYS A 45 -6.45 -9.16 9.78
C LYS A 45 -6.51 -7.68 9.38
N TRP A 46 -6.55 -7.38 8.09
CA TRP A 46 -6.41 -6.02 7.58
C TRP A 46 -7.72 -5.27 7.39
N HIS A 47 -8.85 -5.96 7.16
CA HIS A 47 -10.14 -5.31 6.84
C HIS A 47 -11.11 -5.31 8.02
N VAL A 48 -10.81 -6.07 9.08
CA VAL A 48 -11.65 -6.14 10.28
C VAL A 48 -10.85 -5.77 11.51
N ALA A 49 -9.79 -6.51 11.83
CA ALA A 49 -9.04 -6.26 13.07
C ALA A 49 -8.33 -4.90 13.05
N MET A 50 -7.63 -4.56 11.97
CA MET A 50 -6.92 -3.28 11.84
C MET A 50 -7.87 -2.06 11.96
N PRO A 51 -9.01 -1.95 11.25
CA PRO A 51 -9.97 -0.87 11.46
C PRO A 51 -10.56 -0.81 12.87
N ALA A 52 -10.86 -1.97 13.47
CA ALA A 52 -11.40 -2.03 14.83
C ALA A 52 -10.39 -1.48 15.84
N LEU A 53 -9.12 -1.91 15.75
CA LEU A 53 -8.04 -1.39 16.58
C LEU A 53 -7.85 0.12 16.38
N ALA A 54 -7.84 0.59 15.13
CA ALA A 54 -7.71 2.01 14.82
C ALA A 54 -8.88 2.86 15.35
N ALA A 55 -10.08 2.28 15.42
CA ALA A 55 -11.26 2.94 15.98
C ALA A 55 -11.21 3.01 17.52
N VAL A 56 -10.74 1.94 18.18
CA VAL A 56 -10.68 1.86 19.65
C VAL A 56 -9.51 2.68 20.21
N PHE A 57 -8.31 2.57 19.62
CA PHE A 57 -7.10 3.19 20.16
C PHE A 57 -6.73 4.52 19.50
N GLY A 58 -7.38 4.90 18.39
CA GLY A 58 -6.99 6.06 17.59
C GLY A 58 -5.75 5.84 16.71
N TYR A 59 -5.12 4.66 16.80
CA TYR A 59 -4.03 4.15 15.98
C TYR A 59 -4.04 2.62 16.04
N VAL A 60 -3.20 1.94 15.26
CA VAL A 60 -3.05 0.49 15.35
C VAL A 60 -1.80 0.18 16.16
N PRO A 61 -1.91 -0.44 17.36
CA PRO A 61 -0.76 -0.85 18.16
C PRO A 61 -0.12 -2.13 17.59
N ALA A 62 0.20 -2.11 16.29
CA ALA A 62 0.65 -3.25 15.52
C ALA A 62 1.96 -3.85 16.07
N LYS A 63 2.80 -3.03 16.72
CA LYS A 63 4.07 -3.47 17.30
C LYS A 63 3.85 -4.44 18.44
N ARG A 64 2.87 -4.15 19.30
CA ARG A 64 2.49 -5.02 20.43
C ARG A 64 1.85 -6.33 19.98
N LEU A 65 1.27 -6.35 18.79
CA LEU A 65 0.66 -7.53 18.17
C LEU A 65 1.65 -8.35 17.33
N GLY A 66 2.91 -7.92 17.23
CA GLY A 66 3.93 -8.57 16.39
C GLY A 66 3.61 -8.50 14.90
N TRP A 67 2.85 -7.50 14.44
CA TRP A 67 2.46 -7.39 13.04
C TRP A 67 3.42 -6.52 12.23
N MET A 68 3.62 -5.28 12.67
CA MET A 68 4.44 -4.25 12.03
C MET A 68 4.61 -3.08 13.00
N GLU A 69 5.14 -1.95 12.55
CA GLU A 69 5.21 -0.74 13.36
C GLU A 69 3.83 -0.14 13.64
N ASP A 70 3.73 0.56 14.77
CA ASP A 70 2.49 1.24 15.15
C ASP A 70 2.04 2.19 14.03
N THR A 71 0.80 2.01 13.60
CA THR A 71 0.32 2.61 12.35
C THR A 71 -0.73 3.68 12.64
N PRO A 72 -0.55 4.90 12.14
CA PRO A 72 -1.54 5.96 12.27
C PRO A 72 -2.89 5.56 11.70
N ARG A 73 -3.99 5.99 12.33
CA ARG A 73 -5.35 5.66 11.91
C ARG A 73 -5.63 5.95 10.43
N GLY A 74 -5.18 7.09 9.90
CA GLY A 74 -5.38 7.44 8.49
C GLY A 74 -4.73 6.43 7.53
N VAL A 75 -3.50 6.00 7.83
CA VAL A 75 -2.77 4.99 7.05
C VAL A 75 -3.45 3.64 7.15
N ALA A 76 -3.83 3.22 8.37
CA ALA A 76 -4.53 1.96 8.61
C ALA A 76 -5.87 1.89 7.87
N LEU A 77 -6.66 2.98 7.89
CA LEU A 77 -7.93 3.05 7.17
C LEU A 77 -7.75 3.06 5.66
N SER A 78 -6.68 3.69 5.15
CA SER A 78 -6.36 3.68 3.72
C SER A 78 -6.02 2.26 3.26
N TRP A 79 -5.13 1.58 3.99
CA TRP A 79 -4.76 0.19 3.75
C TRP A 79 -5.98 -0.74 3.79
N ALA A 80 -6.76 -0.68 4.87
CA ALA A 80 -7.93 -1.53 5.06
C ALA A 80 -9.03 -1.35 3.99
N ARG A 81 -8.96 -0.26 3.22
CA ARG A 81 -9.91 0.04 2.14
C ARG A 81 -9.28 -0.07 0.75
N SER A 82 -8.07 -0.61 0.65
CA SER A 82 -7.33 -0.76 -0.60
C SER A 82 -8.23 -1.28 -1.74
N ARG A 83 -8.11 -0.63 -2.89
CA ARG A 83 -8.90 -0.88 -4.11
C ARG A 83 -7.95 -1.26 -5.26
N PRO A 84 -8.46 -1.85 -6.36
CA PRO A 84 -7.65 -2.13 -7.56
C PRO A 84 -6.91 -0.90 -8.11
N ARG A 85 -7.50 0.28 -7.93
CA ARG A 85 -6.86 1.58 -8.15
C ARG A 85 -6.68 2.23 -6.80
N PHE A 86 -5.45 2.45 -6.37
CA PHE A 86 -5.16 2.90 -5.01
C PHE A 86 -5.78 4.27 -4.71
N GLU A 87 -5.93 5.13 -5.72
CA GLU A 87 -6.51 6.47 -5.59
C GLU A 87 -8.03 6.45 -5.32
N ASP A 88 -8.70 5.35 -5.64
CA ASP A 88 -10.14 5.19 -5.42
C ASP A 88 -10.50 5.09 -3.94
N VAL A 89 -9.52 4.74 -3.09
CA VAL A 89 -9.65 4.73 -1.62
C VAL A 89 -10.11 6.09 -1.09
N TYR A 90 -9.73 7.17 -1.78
CA TYR A 90 -9.98 8.55 -1.35
C TYR A 90 -11.25 9.15 -1.97
N THR A 91 -12.08 8.37 -2.67
CA THR A 91 -13.29 8.89 -3.34
C THR A 91 -14.42 9.25 -2.39
N GLY A 92 -14.44 8.70 -1.17
CA GLY A 92 -15.53 8.93 -0.22
C GLY A 92 -15.24 8.51 1.22
N GLY A 93 -16.16 8.84 2.11
CA GLY A 93 -16.08 8.52 3.53
C GLY A 93 -15.00 9.33 4.26
N LEU A 94 -14.43 8.73 5.31
CA LEU A 94 -13.48 9.39 6.23
C LEU A 94 -12.13 9.79 5.61
N LEU A 95 -11.85 9.36 4.38
CA LEU A 95 -10.60 9.65 3.65
C LEU A 95 -10.88 10.42 2.35
N ALA A 96 -12.07 11.02 2.22
CA ALA A 96 -12.46 11.69 0.99
C ALA A 96 -11.52 12.85 0.66
N GLU A 97 -10.98 12.85 -0.56
CA GLU A 97 -10.13 13.90 -1.09
C GLU A 97 -10.73 14.52 -2.36
N PRO A 98 -10.47 15.81 -2.63
CA PRO A 98 -10.88 16.46 -3.87
C PRO A 98 -10.43 15.68 -5.11
N ALA A 99 -11.23 15.73 -6.18
CA ALA A 99 -10.92 15.04 -7.43
C ALA A 99 -9.54 15.41 -8.00
N ALA A 100 -9.15 16.69 -7.88
CA ALA A 100 -7.83 17.16 -8.29
C ALA A 100 -6.69 16.50 -7.48
N SER A 101 -6.83 16.40 -6.15
CA SER A 101 -5.85 15.73 -5.29
C SER A 101 -5.69 14.26 -5.64
N ARG A 102 -6.80 13.57 -5.92
CA ARG A 102 -6.80 12.15 -6.33
C ARG A 102 -6.15 11.95 -7.69
N ALA A 103 -6.49 12.78 -8.68
CA ALA A 103 -5.89 12.71 -10.01
C ALA A 103 -4.38 12.98 -10.00
N ALA A 104 -3.89 13.79 -9.05
CA ALA A 104 -2.47 14.04 -8.89
C ALA A 104 -1.68 12.80 -8.45
N LEU A 105 -2.30 11.82 -7.79
CA LEU A 105 -1.59 10.64 -7.30
C LEU A 105 -1.04 9.75 -8.43
N PRO A 106 -1.85 9.21 -9.37
CA PRO A 106 -1.33 8.45 -10.50
C PRO A 106 -0.48 9.32 -11.43
N ALA A 107 -0.77 10.63 -11.53
CA ALA A 107 0.07 11.56 -12.29
C ALA A 107 1.49 11.67 -11.72
N ARG A 108 1.69 11.54 -10.40
CA ARG A 108 3.04 11.47 -9.81
C ARG A 108 3.75 10.19 -10.20
N PHE A 109 3.08 9.04 -10.16
CA PHE A 109 3.67 7.77 -10.64
C PHE A 109 4.16 7.89 -12.08
N ALA A 110 3.35 8.48 -12.97
CA ALA A 110 3.72 8.67 -14.38
C ALA A 110 4.96 9.56 -14.59
N ARG A 111 5.38 10.35 -13.59
CA ARG A 111 6.59 11.17 -13.64
C ARG A 111 7.87 10.43 -13.27
N LEU A 112 7.78 9.24 -12.67
CA LEU A 112 8.93 8.40 -12.36
C LEU A 112 9.34 7.64 -13.63
N THR A 113 10.25 8.21 -14.41
CA THR A 113 10.72 7.64 -15.69
C THR A 113 12.10 6.97 -15.60
N ALA A 114 12.70 6.96 -14.41
CA ALA A 114 13.99 6.33 -14.17
C ALA A 114 13.97 4.83 -14.52
N PRO A 115 15.02 4.29 -15.15
CA PRO A 115 15.17 2.85 -15.33
C PRO A 115 14.96 2.10 -14.01
N MET A 116 14.10 1.09 -14.04
CA MET A 116 13.67 0.34 -12.85
C MET A 116 14.01 -1.14 -12.99
N LEU A 117 14.68 -1.68 -11.97
CA LEU A 117 14.78 -3.10 -11.70
C LEU A 117 13.81 -3.44 -10.57
N ALA A 118 12.78 -4.24 -10.87
CA ALA A 118 11.85 -4.75 -9.87
C ALA A 118 12.14 -6.22 -9.59
N ILE A 119 12.46 -6.53 -8.34
CA ILE A 119 12.76 -7.89 -7.87
C ILE A 119 11.55 -8.41 -7.09
N GLY A 120 10.97 -9.50 -7.58
CA GLY A 120 9.97 -10.30 -6.87
C GLY A 120 10.58 -11.56 -6.27
N LEU A 121 9.91 -12.10 -5.26
CA LEU A 121 10.23 -13.39 -4.64
C LEU A 121 9.00 -14.29 -4.81
N ASP A 122 9.21 -15.52 -5.25
CA ASP A 122 8.15 -16.50 -5.54
C ASP A 122 7.51 -17.08 -4.27
N ASP A 123 8.20 -16.99 -3.14
CA ASP A 123 7.76 -17.41 -1.82
C ASP A 123 7.23 -16.26 -0.93
N ASP A 124 7.09 -15.04 -1.46
CA ASP A 124 6.54 -13.90 -0.71
C ASP A 124 5.01 -13.97 -0.61
N GLU A 125 4.51 -14.35 0.57
CA GLU A 125 3.08 -14.39 0.89
C GLU A 125 2.38 -13.01 0.85
N PHE A 126 3.14 -11.92 0.97
CA PHE A 126 2.63 -10.55 1.04
C PHE A 126 2.79 -9.78 -0.28
N GLY A 127 3.84 -10.06 -1.05
CA GLY A 127 4.13 -9.44 -2.35
C GLY A 127 4.37 -10.48 -3.46
N PRO A 128 3.39 -11.35 -3.78
CA PRO A 128 3.54 -12.31 -4.85
C PRO A 128 3.70 -11.60 -6.21
N VAL A 129 4.14 -12.32 -7.24
CA VAL A 129 4.39 -11.79 -8.59
C VAL A 129 3.19 -10.98 -9.12
N ASP A 130 1.97 -11.50 -8.98
CA ASP A 130 0.72 -10.81 -9.37
C ASP A 130 0.52 -9.44 -8.69
N ALA A 131 1.08 -9.23 -7.49
CA ALA A 131 1.02 -7.96 -6.78
C ALA A 131 2.07 -6.95 -7.28
N ILE A 132 3.20 -7.45 -7.78
CA ILE A 132 4.32 -6.64 -8.29
C ILE A 132 4.06 -6.21 -9.74
N GLU A 133 3.46 -7.07 -10.56
CA GLU A 133 3.22 -6.84 -12.00
C GLU A 133 1.92 -6.08 -12.33
N ARG A 134 1.24 -5.52 -11.33
CA ARG A 134 -0.07 -4.84 -11.50
C ARG A 134 0.01 -3.49 -12.22
#